data_AF-A0A662LX51-F1
#
_entry.id   AF-A0A662LX51-F1
#
_cell.length_a   1.000
_cell.length_b   1.000
_cell.length_c   1.000
_cell.angle_alpha   90.00
_cell.angle_beta   90.00
_cell.angle_gamma   90.00
#
_symmetry.space_group_name_H-M   'P 1'
#
loop_
_entity.id
_entity.type
_entity.pdbx_description
1 polymer ?
#
loop_
_entity_poly.entity_id
_entity_poly.type
_entity_poly.pdbx_seq_one_letter_code
_entity_poly.pdbx_strand_id
1 'polypeptide(L)'
;MWLGIDDTDSRKGMCTTHLAGDIIECLNNLGMDIIGMPRLVRLNPNIPWKTRGNGAIAIQFGKGSGKRKEIGYVNGKRYCYEKKVSDGGDAERIIEEVDRIVRKRAMMESENTNPGLVILKKKPPYWLYKKAVRSIVGIEEVKSILDELDALYIPYKNGRGLIGASAATAWHPYDRTYEIITYRNGGRRWVDEESVKEMDKRFKKTFDNYDYVNHHVQITPNSPCPVMYGIRGDDEKELPEAMKSVVSEKIKRWLIFETNQGTDEHLQKKKIGDVKPYESVIVTGKVCSEPRTIEGGHVIFSLCDGEEIECAAYEPTKNFRALVRKLRKGDKITV
;
A
#
# COMPACT_ATOMS: atom_id res chain seq x y z
N MET A 1 -21.16 5.00 0.95
CA MET A 1 -20.14 6.04 0.89
C MET A 1 -18.76 5.40 0.81
N TRP A 2 -17.72 6.21 0.65
CA TRP A 2 -16.30 5.83 0.70
C TRP A 2 -15.63 6.59 1.84
N LEU A 3 -14.80 5.90 2.60
CA LEU A 3 -13.91 6.47 3.60
C LEU A 3 -12.47 6.29 3.11
N GLY A 4 -11.69 7.35 3.09
CA GLY A 4 -10.26 7.32 2.81
C GLY A 4 -9.48 7.76 4.05
N ILE A 5 -8.34 7.12 4.32
CA ILE A 5 -7.43 7.52 5.39
C ILE A 5 -5.98 7.26 5.01
N ASP A 6 -5.10 8.21 5.34
CA ASP A 6 -3.65 8.09 5.11
C ASP A 6 -2.84 8.85 6.16
N ASP A 7 -1.52 8.60 6.18
CA ASP A 7 -0.49 9.29 6.97
C ASP A 7 -0.75 9.28 8.48
N THR A 8 -1.19 8.12 8.99
CA THR A 8 -1.49 7.90 10.42
C THR A 8 -0.37 7.19 11.18
N ASP A 9 0.58 6.62 10.44
CA ASP A 9 1.73 5.92 10.99
C ASP A 9 2.93 6.87 11.17
N SER A 10 3.89 6.46 11.99
CA SER A 10 5.19 7.13 12.10
C SER A 10 6.30 6.12 11.88
N ARG A 11 7.58 6.51 11.92
CA ARG A 11 8.69 5.54 11.96
C ARG A 11 8.82 4.82 13.32
N LYS A 12 8.24 5.40 14.38
CA LYS A 12 8.34 4.93 15.76
C LYS A 12 7.27 3.89 16.14
N GLY A 13 6.14 3.85 15.43
CA GLY A 13 5.04 2.93 15.73
C GLY A 13 3.79 3.20 14.89
N MET A 14 2.71 2.46 15.18
CA MET A 14 1.44 2.44 14.44
C MET A 14 1.55 1.97 12.98
N CYS A 15 0.38 1.77 12.36
CA CYS A 15 0.23 1.37 10.96
C CYS A 15 -1.18 1.73 10.49
N THR A 16 -1.32 2.38 9.33
CA THR A 16 -2.62 2.78 8.76
C THR A 16 -3.56 1.58 8.56
N THR A 17 -3.03 0.41 8.19
CA THR A 17 -3.84 -0.82 8.02
C THR A 17 -4.38 -1.37 9.34
N HIS A 18 -3.65 -1.18 10.44
CA HIS A 18 -4.12 -1.57 11.78
C HIS A 18 -5.27 -0.66 12.24
N LEU A 19 -5.17 0.64 11.95
CA LEU A 19 -6.23 1.60 12.22
C LEU A 19 -7.48 1.31 11.37
N ALA A 20 -7.33 0.80 10.15
CA ALA A 20 -8.45 0.37 9.32
C ALA A 20 -9.34 -0.67 10.03
N GLY A 21 -8.77 -1.56 10.84
CA GLY A 21 -9.54 -2.51 11.64
C GLY A 21 -10.42 -1.86 12.69
N ASP A 22 -9.88 -0.88 13.41
CA ASP A 22 -10.62 -0.10 14.41
C ASP A 22 -11.73 0.73 13.74
N ILE A 23 -11.49 1.27 12.54
CA ILE A 23 -12.49 1.99 11.74
C ILE A 23 -13.60 1.05 11.26
N ILE A 24 -13.26 -0.15 10.76
CA ILE A 24 -14.27 -1.15 10.36
C ILE A 24 -15.16 -1.55 11.54
N GLU A 25 -14.56 -1.76 12.72
CA GLU A 25 -15.30 -2.04 13.95
C GLU A 25 -16.25 -0.89 14.31
N CYS A 26 -15.77 0.36 14.24
CA CYS A 26 -16.59 1.56 14.46
C CYS A 26 -17.78 1.65 13.51
N LEU A 27 -17.54 1.47 12.21
CA LEU A 27 -18.59 1.48 11.18
C LEU A 27 -19.64 0.40 11.45
N ASN A 28 -19.23 -0.82 11.80
CA ASN A 28 -20.16 -1.89 12.15
C ASN A 28 -20.98 -1.56 13.41
N ASN A 29 -20.38 -0.95 14.43
CA ASN A 29 -21.08 -0.53 15.64
C ASN A 29 -22.10 0.60 15.38
N LEU A 30 -21.86 1.43 14.35
CA LEU A 30 -22.81 2.42 13.84
C LEU A 30 -23.87 1.80 12.90
N GLY A 31 -23.89 0.48 12.76
CA GLY A 31 -24.84 -0.26 11.93
C GLY A 31 -24.53 -0.17 10.44
N MET A 32 -23.30 0.17 10.05
CA MET A 32 -22.84 0.20 8.66
C MET A 32 -22.14 -1.10 8.28
N ASP A 33 -22.43 -1.57 7.07
CA ASP A 33 -21.78 -2.71 6.44
C ASP A 33 -20.60 -2.27 5.58
N ILE A 34 -19.56 -3.10 5.54
CA ILE A 34 -18.46 -2.93 4.58
C ILE A 34 -18.89 -3.49 3.23
N ILE A 35 -18.62 -2.75 2.16
CA ILE A 35 -18.97 -3.12 0.79
C ILE A 35 -17.68 -3.45 0.02
N GLY A 36 -17.61 -4.66 -0.54
CA GLY A 36 -16.38 -5.14 -1.16
C GLY A 36 -15.21 -5.26 -0.17
N MET A 37 -14.02 -5.59 -0.68
CA MET A 37 -12.83 -5.69 0.16
C MET A 37 -12.35 -4.28 0.55
N PRO A 38 -11.91 -4.03 1.80
CA PRO A 38 -11.16 -2.82 2.10
C PRO A 38 -9.89 -2.78 1.26
N ARG A 39 -9.39 -1.58 0.96
CA ARG A 39 -8.31 -1.37 0.00
C ARG A 39 -7.07 -0.83 0.67
N LEU A 40 -5.92 -1.39 0.30
CA LEU A 40 -4.60 -0.86 0.62
C LEU A 40 -3.93 -0.41 -0.69
N VAL A 41 -3.87 0.90 -0.90
CA VAL A 41 -3.44 1.51 -2.15
C VAL A 41 -2.07 2.15 -1.96
N ARG A 42 -1.05 1.63 -2.64
CA ARG A 42 0.28 2.23 -2.73
C ARG A 42 0.26 3.42 -3.67
N LEU A 43 0.88 4.51 -3.25
CA LEU A 43 1.08 5.72 -4.04
C LEU A 43 2.53 5.78 -4.53
N ASN A 44 2.94 6.91 -5.10
CA ASN A 44 4.24 7.04 -5.72
C ASN A 44 5.40 6.67 -4.76
N PRO A 45 6.18 5.62 -5.05
CA PRO A 45 7.22 5.16 -4.13
C PRO A 45 8.37 6.15 -3.96
N ASN A 46 8.50 7.15 -4.84
CA ASN A 46 9.64 8.06 -4.88
C ASN A 46 9.41 9.36 -4.09
N ILE A 47 8.26 9.53 -3.44
CA ILE A 47 7.95 10.75 -2.69
C ILE A 47 8.83 10.88 -1.43
N PRO A 48 9.51 12.02 -1.21
CA PRO A 48 10.42 12.20 -0.07
C PRO A 48 9.70 12.32 1.27
N TRP A 49 8.43 12.76 1.25
CA TRP A 49 7.59 12.92 2.45
C TRP A 49 6.86 11.64 2.86
N LYS A 50 7.17 10.48 2.27
CA LYS A 50 6.57 9.21 2.65
C LYS A 50 7.00 8.78 4.06
N THR A 51 6.07 8.17 4.80
CA THR A 51 6.39 7.46 6.05
C THR A 51 7.06 6.11 5.74
N ARG A 52 6.28 5.03 5.67
CA ARG A 52 6.71 3.66 5.35
C ARG A 52 5.82 3.10 4.23
N GLY A 53 6.42 2.95 3.04
CA GLY A 53 5.76 2.31 1.89
C GLY A 53 4.63 3.11 1.23
N ASN A 54 4.44 4.40 1.58
CA ASN A 54 3.51 5.34 0.95
C ASN A 54 2.14 4.74 0.59
N GLY A 55 1.42 4.22 1.59
CA GLY A 55 0.19 3.45 1.38
C GLY A 55 -0.99 4.04 2.15
N ALA A 56 -2.09 4.26 1.44
CA ALA A 56 -3.34 4.78 1.96
C ALA A 56 -4.44 3.70 1.98
N ILE A 57 -5.46 3.90 2.80
CA ILE A 57 -6.59 2.98 2.94
C ILE A 57 -7.86 3.59 2.35
N ALA A 58 -8.64 2.77 1.66
CA ALA A 58 -10.02 3.11 1.29
C ALA A 58 -10.99 2.01 1.68
N ILE A 59 -12.12 2.39 2.25
CA ILE A 59 -13.18 1.48 2.70
C ILE A 59 -14.49 1.97 2.11
N GLN A 60 -15.16 1.14 1.31
CA GLN A 60 -16.55 1.41 0.92
C GLN A 60 -17.47 0.87 2.01
N PHE A 61 -18.47 1.66 2.39
CA PHE A 61 -19.42 1.29 3.43
C PHE A 61 -20.84 1.76 3.11
N GLY A 62 -21.83 1.14 3.73
CA GLY A 62 -23.23 1.56 3.71
C GLY A 62 -24.17 0.46 4.16
N LYS A 63 -25.33 0.29 3.50
CA LYS A 63 -26.20 -0.88 3.71
C LYS A 63 -25.89 -1.96 2.69
N GLY A 64 -25.47 -3.13 3.16
CA GLY A 64 -25.02 -4.25 2.34
C GLY A 64 -26.13 -5.23 1.97
N SER A 65 -25.96 -5.92 0.85
CA SER A 65 -26.78 -7.08 0.46
C SER A 65 -25.98 -8.07 -0.38
N GLY A 66 -26.55 -9.25 -0.63
CA GLY A 66 -25.94 -10.30 -1.43
C GLY A 66 -24.95 -11.16 -0.66
N LYS A 67 -23.93 -11.71 -1.36
CA LYS A 67 -22.98 -12.63 -0.75
C LYS A 67 -22.16 -11.93 0.33
N ARG A 68 -22.07 -12.57 1.50
CA ARG A 68 -21.25 -12.15 2.62
C ARG A 68 -19.93 -12.90 2.64
N LYS A 69 -18.84 -12.20 2.91
CA LYS A 69 -17.47 -12.78 2.94
C LYS A 69 -16.72 -12.32 4.18
N GLU A 70 -16.01 -13.22 4.85
CA GLU A 70 -15.13 -12.89 5.96
C GLU A 70 -13.90 -12.15 5.43
N ILE A 71 -13.62 -10.97 5.97
CA ILE A 71 -12.50 -10.10 5.56
C ILE A 71 -11.48 -9.89 6.68
N GLY A 72 -11.76 -10.39 7.88
CA GLY A 72 -10.90 -10.14 9.02
C GLY A 72 -11.41 -10.66 10.35
N TYR A 73 -10.53 -10.57 11.33
CA TYR A 73 -10.85 -10.70 12.75
C TYR A 73 -10.31 -9.49 13.50
N VAL A 74 -11.21 -8.68 14.07
CA VAL A 74 -10.89 -7.51 14.90
C VAL A 74 -11.93 -7.49 16.01
N ASN A 75 -11.56 -7.96 17.22
CA ASN A 75 -12.51 -8.15 18.34
C ASN A 75 -13.77 -8.96 17.96
N GLY A 76 -13.62 -9.89 17.02
CA GLY A 76 -14.72 -10.61 16.39
C GLY A 76 -14.56 -10.68 14.87
N LYS A 77 -15.30 -11.57 14.23
CA LYS A 77 -15.26 -11.75 12.77
C LYS A 77 -15.85 -10.53 12.06
N ARG A 78 -15.15 -10.04 11.04
CA ARG A 78 -15.55 -8.90 10.20
C ARG A 78 -15.86 -9.39 8.80
N TYR A 79 -16.84 -8.75 8.17
CA TYR A 79 -17.38 -9.19 6.90
C TYR A 79 -17.58 -8.02 5.94
N CYS A 80 -17.53 -8.31 4.65
CA CYS A 80 -18.04 -7.44 3.61
C CYS A 80 -19.21 -8.07 2.85
N TYR A 81 -19.94 -7.21 2.17
CA TYR A 81 -21.05 -7.55 1.29
C TYR A 81 -20.73 -7.17 -0.15
N GLU A 82 -21.26 -7.95 -1.08
CA GLU A 82 -21.03 -7.78 -2.51
C GLU A 82 -21.64 -6.46 -3.06
N LYS A 83 -22.83 -6.08 -2.58
CA LYS A 83 -23.60 -4.96 -3.15
C LYS A 83 -23.96 -3.94 -2.09
N LYS A 84 -23.83 -2.66 -2.45
CA LYS A 84 -24.38 -1.53 -1.68
C LYS A 84 -25.82 -1.26 -2.12
N VAL A 85 -26.76 -1.26 -1.18
CA VAL A 85 -28.17 -0.91 -1.41
C VAL A 85 -28.39 0.59 -1.27
N SER A 86 -27.84 1.18 -0.19
CA SER A 86 -27.90 2.61 0.08
C SER A 86 -26.67 3.03 0.86
N ASP A 87 -26.43 4.35 0.93
CA ASP A 87 -25.35 4.88 1.75
C ASP A 87 -25.59 4.61 3.23
N GLY A 88 -26.83 4.80 3.71
CA GLY A 88 -27.20 4.58 5.11
C GLY A 88 -26.42 5.46 6.11
N GLY A 89 -27.00 5.67 7.29
CA GLY A 89 -26.32 6.42 8.35
C GLY A 89 -26.17 7.91 8.05
N ASP A 90 -25.64 8.61 9.04
CA ASP A 90 -25.36 10.05 9.04
C ASP A 90 -23.84 10.23 8.84
N ALA A 91 -23.46 10.91 7.75
CA ALA A 91 -22.06 11.01 7.35
C ALA A 91 -21.25 11.88 8.33
N GLU A 92 -21.90 12.91 8.88
CA GLU A 92 -21.39 13.83 9.89
C GLU A 92 -21.14 13.07 11.20
N ARG A 93 -22.11 12.27 11.66
CA ARG A 93 -21.89 11.42 12.83
C ARG A 93 -20.77 10.39 12.62
N ILE A 94 -20.68 9.81 11.43
CA ILE A 94 -19.63 8.82 11.12
C ILE A 94 -18.25 9.46 11.12
N ILE A 95 -18.08 10.63 10.51
CA ILE A 95 -16.76 11.29 10.48
C ILE A 95 -16.32 11.70 11.89
N GLU A 96 -17.25 12.14 12.75
CA GLU A 96 -16.96 12.47 14.16
C GLU A 96 -16.46 11.25 14.96
N GLU A 97 -17.12 10.09 14.84
CA GLU A 97 -16.69 8.89 15.57
C GLU A 97 -15.35 8.35 15.04
N VAL A 98 -15.12 8.43 13.73
CA VAL A 98 -13.84 8.06 13.15
C VAL A 98 -12.74 9.04 13.58
N ASP A 99 -12.99 10.35 13.61
CA ASP A 99 -12.06 11.38 14.09
C ASP A 99 -11.57 11.06 15.50
N ARG A 100 -12.47 10.66 16.41
CA ARG A 100 -12.11 10.26 17.78
C ARG A 100 -11.12 9.09 17.80
N ILE A 101 -11.30 8.10 16.92
CA ILE A 101 -10.39 6.96 16.80
C ILE A 101 -9.04 7.43 16.25
N VAL A 102 -9.04 8.25 15.20
CA VAL A 102 -7.82 8.80 14.58
C VAL A 102 -7.03 9.61 15.61
N ARG A 103 -7.66 10.52 16.34
CA ARG A 103 -6.99 11.31 17.41
C ARG A 103 -6.41 10.45 18.52
N LYS A 104 -7.09 9.36 18.89
CA LYS A 104 -6.64 8.45 19.95
C LYS A 104 -5.49 7.53 19.51
N ARG A 105 -5.44 7.15 18.23
CA ARG A 105 -4.54 6.11 17.72
C ARG A 105 -3.39 6.64 16.87
N ALA A 106 -3.60 7.70 16.11
CA ALA A 106 -2.56 8.23 15.23
C ALA A 106 -1.40 8.80 16.05
N MET A 107 -0.20 8.72 15.49
CA MET A 107 1.01 9.24 16.12
C MET A 107 1.10 10.77 15.95
N MET A 108 0.12 11.49 16.49
CA MET A 108 -0.04 12.95 16.32
C MET A 108 1.16 13.75 16.85
N GLU A 109 1.96 13.20 17.75
CA GLU A 109 3.18 13.86 18.25
C GLU A 109 4.35 13.81 17.24
N SER A 110 4.32 12.92 16.24
CA SER A 110 5.37 12.79 15.24
C SER A 110 5.25 13.89 14.18
N GLU A 111 6.28 14.73 14.01
CA GLU A 111 6.31 15.82 13.01
C GLU A 111 5.96 15.35 11.59
N ASN A 112 6.42 14.16 11.22
CA ASN A 112 6.23 13.59 9.88
C ASN A 112 4.91 12.81 9.71
N THR A 113 4.01 12.85 10.68
CA THR A 113 2.69 12.17 10.61
C THR A 113 1.62 13.24 10.46
N ASN A 114 1.03 13.38 9.27
CA ASN A 114 0.02 14.39 8.93
C ASN A 114 -1.25 13.75 8.38
N PRO A 115 -2.06 13.11 9.25
CA PRO A 115 -3.19 12.33 8.81
C PRO A 115 -4.17 13.11 7.93
N GLY A 116 -4.89 12.38 7.09
CA GLY A 116 -6.05 12.90 6.38
C GLY A 116 -7.17 11.89 6.43
N LEU A 117 -8.38 12.37 6.71
CA LEU A 117 -9.61 11.59 6.71
C LEU A 117 -10.58 12.21 5.71
N VAL A 118 -11.15 11.40 4.83
CA VAL A 118 -12.18 11.83 3.87
C VAL A 118 -13.37 10.88 3.89
N ILE A 119 -14.59 11.41 3.80
CA ILE A 119 -15.83 10.68 3.53
C ILE A 119 -16.49 11.27 2.29
N LEU A 120 -16.80 10.38 1.34
CA LEU A 120 -17.20 10.73 -0.01
C LEU A 120 -18.45 9.91 -0.41
N LYS A 121 -19.50 10.58 -0.90
CA LYS A 121 -20.65 9.89 -1.50
C LYS A 121 -20.32 9.38 -2.90
N LYS A 122 -19.55 10.17 -3.66
CA LYS A 122 -19.06 9.86 -5.02
C LYS A 122 -17.55 9.78 -5.01
N LYS A 123 -16.99 8.88 -5.82
CA LYS A 123 -15.53 8.76 -5.94
C LYS A 123 -14.94 10.01 -6.61
N PRO A 124 -13.72 10.43 -6.21
CA PRO A 124 -12.96 11.39 -6.99
C PRO A 124 -12.60 10.81 -8.37
N PRO A 125 -12.26 11.65 -9.34
CA PRO A 125 -11.92 11.20 -10.69
C PRO A 125 -10.68 10.31 -10.66
N TYR A 126 -10.67 9.23 -11.45
CA TYR A 126 -9.59 8.24 -11.47
C TYR A 126 -8.21 8.82 -11.80
N TRP A 127 -8.16 9.93 -12.55
CA TRP A 127 -6.88 10.59 -12.84
C TRP A 127 -6.16 11.06 -11.57
N LEU A 128 -6.88 11.38 -10.48
CA LEU A 128 -6.28 11.78 -9.21
C LEU A 128 -5.39 10.66 -8.65
N TYR A 129 -5.89 9.42 -8.66
CA TYR A 129 -5.09 8.25 -8.30
C TYR A 129 -3.89 8.08 -9.24
N LYS A 130 -4.12 8.13 -10.56
CA LYS A 130 -3.03 7.99 -11.55
C LYS A 130 -1.93 9.01 -11.34
N LYS A 131 -2.28 10.26 -11.00
CA LYS A 131 -1.30 11.31 -10.68
C LYS A 131 -0.58 10.99 -9.38
N ALA A 132 -1.30 10.65 -8.31
CA ALA A 132 -0.74 10.34 -7.00
C ALA A 132 0.21 9.12 -6.97
N VAL A 133 -0.01 8.13 -7.85
CA VAL A 133 0.87 6.95 -7.96
C VAL A 133 2.09 7.18 -8.87
N ARG A 134 2.10 8.26 -9.66
CA ARG A 134 3.12 8.51 -10.72
C ARG A 134 3.92 9.80 -10.58
N SER A 135 3.42 10.77 -9.82
CA SER A 135 4.04 12.09 -9.69
C SER A 135 3.69 12.76 -8.35
N ILE A 136 4.12 14.01 -8.17
CA ILE A 136 3.79 14.83 -7.01
C ILE A 136 2.42 15.48 -7.22
N VAL A 137 1.58 15.45 -6.18
CA VAL A 137 0.25 16.06 -6.15
C VAL A 137 0.23 17.20 -5.14
N GLY A 138 -0.36 18.33 -5.52
CA GLY A 138 -0.54 19.48 -4.64
C GLY A 138 -1.77 19.31 -3.75
N ILE A 139 -1.68 19.72 -2.49
CA ILE A 139 -2.80 19.60 -1.55
C ILE A 139 -4.01 20.48 -1.93
N GLU A 140 -3.78 21.69 -2.45
CA GLU A 140 -4.85 22.61 -2.82
C GLU A 140 -5.68 22.10 -4.02
N GLU A 141 -5.03 21.40 -4.97
CA GLU A 141 -5.71 20.68 -6.05
C GLU A 141 -6.65 19.60 -5.49
N VAL A 142 -6.21 18.87 -4.45
CA VAL A 142 -7.04 17.83 -3.81
C VAL A 142 -8.20 18.44 -3.04
N LYS A 143 -7.99 19.55 -2.31
CA LYS A 143 -9.07 20.26 -1.61
C LYS A 143 -10.14 20.75 -2.57
N SER A 144 -9.75 21.37 -3.69
CA SER A 144 -10.70 21.80 -4.75
C SER A 144 -11.59 20.65 -5.21
N ILE A 145 -11.01 19.47 -5.45
CA ILE A 145 -11.76 18.28 -5.85
C ILE A 145 -12.70 17.80 -4.72
N LEU A 146 -12.26 17.84 -3.46
CA LEU A 146 -13.08 17.44 -2.32
C LEU A 146 -14.26 18.39 -2.11
N ASP A 147 -14.04 19.69 -2.24
CA ASP A 147 -15.07 20.73 -2.15
C ASP A 147 -16.09 20.58 -3.28
N GLU A 148 -15.65 20.36 -4.52
CA GLU A 148 -16.53 20.09 -5.68
C GLU A 148 -17.40 18.82 -5.51
N LEU A 149 -16.95 17.87 -4.67
CA LEU A 149 -17.66 16.62 -4.40
C LEU A 149 -18.54 16.68 -3.15
N ASP A 150 -18.65 17.84 -2.50
CA ASP A 150 -19.29 18.03 -1.19
C ASP A 150 -18.80 16.99 -0.18
N ALA A 151 -17.49 16.72 -0.17
CA ALA A 151 -16.88 15.72 0.69
C ALA A 151 -16.75 16.23 2.13
N LEU A 152 -16.97 15.34 3.09
CA LEU A 152 -16.59 15.62 4.48
C LEU A 152 -15.14 15.22 4.67
N TYR A 153 -14.28 16.12 5.13
CA TYR A 153 -12.88 15.79 5.35
C TYR A 153 -12.29 16.51 6.56
N ILE A 154 -11.28 15.88 7.18
CA ILE A 154 -10.52 16.44 8.29
C ILE A 154 -9.04 16.47 7.90
N PRO A 155 -8.47 17.66 7.64
CA PRO A 155 -7.03 17.82 7.51
C PRO A 155 -6.40 17.88 8.90
N TYR A 156 -5.49 16.95 9.21
CA TYR A 156 -4.67 17.07 10.42
C TYR A 156 -3.33 17.71 10.07
N LYS A 157 -2.87 18.64 10.92
CA LYS A 157 -1.61 19.37 10.74
C LYS A 157 -1.54 20.04 9.34
N ASN A 158 -0.55 19.67 8.52
CA ASN A 158 -0.40 20.22 7.17
C ASN A 158 -1.36 19.59 6.14
N GLY A 159 -2.19 18.62 6.53
CA GLY A 159 -3.26 18.02 5.73
C GLY A 159 -2.81 17.10 4.59
N ARG A 160 -1.51 16.78 4.46
CA ARG A 160 -0.99 15.99 3.33
C ARG A 160 -1.61 14.61 3.20
N GLY A 161 -2.04 13.97 4.30
CA GLY A 161 -2.76 12.70 4.25
C GLY A 161 -4.06 12.76 3.43
N LEU A 162 -4.64 13.95 3.18
CA LEU A 162 -5.79 14.09 2.28
C LEU A 162 -5.47 13.64 0.84
N ILE A 163 -4.22 13.80 0.40
CA ILE A 163 -3.80 13.37 -0.94
C ILE A 163 -3.98 11.87 -1.08
N GLY A 164 -3.43 11.09 -0.13
CA GLY A 164 -3.51 9.65 -0.20
C GLY A 164 -4.88 9.10 0.12
N ALA A 165 -5.58 9.68 1.09
CA ALA A 165 -6.96 9.33 1.41
C ALA A 165 -7.88 9.49 0.18
N SER A 166 -7.78 10.61 -0.53
CA SER A 166 -8.52 10.87 -1.76
C SER A 166 -8.07 9.97 -2.91
N ALA A 167 -6.76 9.76 -3.09
CA ALA A 167 -6.24 8.88 -4.15
C ALA A 167 -6.67 7.41 -3.95
N ALA A 168 -6.67 6.90 -2.72
CA ALA A 168 -7.11 5.54 -2.42
C ALA A 168 -8.59 5.32 -2.74
N THR A 169 -9.45 6.31 -2.46
CA THR A 169 -10.88 6.23 -2.80
C THR A 169 -11.13 6.37 -4.30
N ALA A 170 -10.30 7.15 -5.00
CA ALA A 170 -10.32 7.29 -6.45
C ALA A 170 -9.85 6.05 -7.22
N TRP A 171 -9.08 5.15 -6.57
CA TRP A 171 -8.51 3.97 -7.22
C TRP A 171 -9.58 3.07 -7.84
N HIS A 172 -9.34 2.70 -9.09
CA HIS A 172 -10.10 1.72 -9.86
C HIS A 172 -9.09 0.74 -10.45
N PRO A 173 -9.02 -0.51 -9.95
CA PRO A 173 -8.00 -1.47 -10.36
C PRO A 173 -8.18 -1.87 -11.83
N TYR A 174 -7.12 -1.75 -12.63
CA TYR A 174 -7.02 -2.51 -13.89
C TYR A 174 -6.53 -3.92 -13.63
N ASP A 175 -5.55 -4.02 -12.74
CA ASP A 175 -5.04 -5.25 -12.15
C ASP A 175 -5.07 -5.12 -10.62
N ARG A 176 -5.09 -6.24 -9.92
CA ARG A 176 -5.17 -6.28 -8.46
C ARG A 176 -4.58 -7.54 -7.90
N THR A 177 -4.01 -7.39 -6.72
CA THR A 177 -3.62 -8.49 -5.85
C THR A 177 -4.28 -8.30 -4.49
N TYR A 178 -4.07 -9.25 -3.59
CA TYR A 178 -4.60 -9.22 -2.24
C TYR A 178 -3.49 -9.40 -1.23
N GLU A 179 -3.65 -8.82 -0.06
CA GLU A 179 -2.72 -8.99 1.05
C GLU A 179 -3.51 -9.29 2.33
N ILE A 180 -3.21 -10.41 2.99
CA ILE A 180 -3.67 -10.69 4.34
C ILE A 180 -2.61 -10.23 5.33
N ILE A 181 -2.96 -9.26 6.17
CA ILE A 181 -2.05 -8.68 7.14
C ILE A 181 -2.45 -9.16 8.53
N THR A 182 -1.51 -9.74 9.25
CA THR A 182 -1.67 -10.18 10.63
C THR A 182 -1.03 -9.20 11.58
N TYR A 183 -1.59 -9.04 12.78
CA TYR A 183 -1.07 -8.09 13.75
C TYR A 183 -0.87 -8.72 15.14
N ARG A 184 0.23 -8.31 15.76
CA ARG A 184 0.56 -8.57 17.17
C ARG A 184 0.00 -7.48 18.07
N ASN A 185 -0.05 -7.73 19.37
CA ASN A 185 -0.38 -6.73 20.38
C ASN A 185 0.77 -6.64 21.39
N GLY A 186 1.87 -5.99 20.98
CA GLY A 186 3.15 -6.05 21.69
C GLY A 186 3.89 -7.37 21.47
N GLY A 187 4.91 -7.61 22.29
CA GLY A 187 5.73 -8.84 22.22
C GLY A 187 6.73 -8.87 21.06
N ARG A 188 7.53 -9.94 21.02
CA ARG A 188 8.52 -10.17 19.95
C ARG A 188 7.81 -10.52 18.64
N ARG A 189 8.38 -10.10 17.52
CA ARG A 189 7.95 -10.58 16.19
C ARG A 189 8.74 -11.86 15.95
N TRP A 190 8.07 -12.99 15.95
CA TRP A 190 8.67 -14.28 15.62
C TRP A 190 7.72 -15.04 14.70
N VAL A 191 8.29 -15.52 13.60
CA VAL A 191 7.65 -16.30 12.55
C VAL A 191 8.63 -17.42 12.22
N ASP A 192 8.15 -18.65 12.21
CA ASP A 192 8.95 -19.82 11.90
C ASP A 192 9.28 -19.88 10.41
N GLU A 193 10.56 -19.91 10.08
CA GLU A 193 11.05 -19.86 8.70
C GLU A 193 10.63 -21.08 7.86
N GLU A 194 10.68 -22.28 8.45
CA GLU A 194 10.32 -23.51 7.73
C GLU A 194 8.83 -23.54 7.38
N SER A 195 7.96 -23.10 8.29
CA SER A 195 6.53 -22.96 8.01
C SER A 195 6.24 -22.00 6.85
N VAL A 196 7.04 -20.93 6.69
CA VAL A 196 6.91 -20.00 5.57
C VAL A 196 7.32 -20.68 4.26
N LYS A 197 8.41 -21.46 4.25
CA LYS A 197 8.83 -22.23 3.06
C LYS A 197 7.79 -23.27 2.67
N GLU A 198 7.19 -23.96 3.64
CA GLU A 198 6.11 -24.92 3.40
C GLU A 198 4.87 -24.24 2.83
N MET A 199 4.47 -23.10 3.40
CA MET A 199 3.37 -22.28 2.92
C MET A 199 3.61 -21.82 1.48
N ASP A 200 4.77 -21.24 1.19
CA ASP A 200 5.16 -20.75 -0.13
C ASP A 200 5.12 -21.86 -1.20
N LYS A 201 5.57 -23.07 -0.86
CA LYS A 201 5.48 -24.24 -1.75
C LYS A 201 4.04 -24.70 -1.97
N ARG A 202 3.18 -24.61 -0.96
CA ARG A 202 1.81 -25.14 -0.98
C ARG A 202 0.83 -24.21 -1.69
N PHE A 203 0.90 -22.91 -1.45
CA PHE A 203 -0.09 -21.93 -1.95
C PHE A 203 0.44 -21.19 -3.17
N LYS A 204 0.18 -21.76 -4.36
CA LYS A 204 0.79 -21.32 -5.63
C LYS A 204 0.34 -19.94 -6.11
N LYS A 205 -0.76 -19.41 -5.58
CA LYS A 205 -1.22 -18.05 -5.90
C LYS A 205 -0.70 -17.01 -4.92
N THR A 206 0.13 -17.40 -3.96
CA THR A 206 0.88 -16.47 -3.11
C THR A 206 2.25 -16.19 -3.73
N PHE A 207 2.81 -15.02 -3.43
CA PHE A 207 4.10 -14.60 -4.01
C PHE A 207 4.87 -13.70 -3.05
N ASP A 208 6.17 -13.53 -3.33
CA ASP A 208 7.12 -12.76 -2.51
C ASP A 208 7.13 -13.17 -1.03
N ASN A 209 7.00 -14.48 -0.74
CA ASN A 209 6.92 -14.94 0.65
C ASN A 209 8.30 -15.20 1.28
N TYR A 210 9.19 -15.85 0.53
CA TYR A 210 10.51 -16.24 0.98
C TYR A 210 11.54 -16.13 -0.16
N ASP A 211 12.71 -15.58 0.16
CA ASP A 211 13.85 -15.52 -0.75
C ASP A 211 14.79 -16.69 -0.47
N TYR A 212 14.76 -17.70 -1.35
CA TYR A 212 15.60 -18.89 -1.23
C TYR A 212 17.08 -18.66 -1.52
N VAL A 213 17.43 -17.60 -2.25
CA VAL A 213 18.82 -17.28 -2.59
C VAL A 213 19.50 -16.58 -1.41
N ASN A 214 18.79 -15.64 -0.78
CA ASN A 214 19.32 -14.86 0.32
C ASN A 214 18.88 -15.38 1.71
N HIS A 215 18.17 -16.50 1.76
CA HIS A 215 17.62 -17.13 2.97
C HIS A 215 16.84 -16.14 3.85
N HIS A 216 15.85 -15.45 3.26
CA HIS A 216 15.15 -14.35 3.91
C HIS A 216 13.62 -14.49 3.89
N VAL A 217 12.99 -14.33 5.05
CA VAL A 217 11.53 -14.28 5.20
C VAL A 217 11.01 -12.89 4.77
N GLN A 218 10.37 -12.81 3.60
CA GLN A 218 9.92 -11.55 3.00
C GLN A 218 8.58 -11.04 3.54
N ILE A 219 7.74 -11.94 4.06
CA ILE A 219 6.43 -11.59 4.63
C ILE A 219 6.51 -10.77 5.93
N THR A 220 7.69 -10.69 6.56
CA THR A 220 7.87 -10.01 7.85
C THR A 220 8.48 -8.60 7.69
N PRO A 221 7.87 -7.55 8.26
CA PRO A 221 8.46 -6.22 8.21
C PRO A 221 9.63 -6.05 9.18
N ASN A 222 10.67 -5.35 8.76
CA ASN A 222 11.86 -5.05 9.58
C ASN A 222 11.69 -3.82 10.50
N SER A 223 10.50 -3.60 11.03
CA SER A 223 10.16 -2.32 11.68
C SER A 223 9.33 -2.49 12.95
N PRO A 224 9.29 -1.52 13.88
CA PRO A 224 8.60 -1.67 15.18
C PRO A 224 7.06 -1.66 15.07
N CYS A 225 6.50 -1.66 13.85
CA CYS A 225 5.06 -1.61 13.62
C CYS A 225 4.31 -2.82 14.23
N PRO A 226 2.97 -2.74 14.36
CA PRO A 226 2.16 -3.82 14.93
C PRO A 226 1.93 -5.01 13.98
N VAL A 227 2.37 -4.93 12.72
CA VAL A 227 2.26 -6.06 11.78
C VAL A 227 3.16 -7.20 12.23
N MET A 228 2.62 -8.43 12.28
CA MET A 228 3.38 -9.66 12.51
C MET A 228 3.98 -10.13 11.18
N TYR A 229 3.13 -10.43 10.20
CA TYR A 229 3.50 -10.70 8.82
C TYR A 229 2.35 -10.34 7.86
N GLY A 230 2.65 -10.20 6.57
CA GLY A 230 1.68 -10.01 5.49
C GLY A 230 1.92 -11.01 4.36
N ILE A 231 0.90 -11.76 3.95
CA ILE A 231 1.00 -12.71 2.82
C ILE A 231 0.27 -12.09 1.63
N ARG A 232 0.95 -12.00 0.49
CA ARG A 232 0.39 -11.49 -0.76
C ARG A 232 -0.05 -12.63 -1.66
N GLY A 233 -1.06 -12.39 -2.48
CA GLY A 233 -1.47 -13.35 -3.50
C GLY A 233 -2.50 -12.82 -4.48
N ASP A 234 -2.70 -13.57 -5.56
CA ASP A 234 -3.63 -13.22 -6.65
C ASP A 234 -5.06 -13.68 -6.39
N ASP A 235 -5.27 -14.55 -5.40
CA ASP A 235 -6.59 -15.05 -5.01
C ASP A 235 -6.80 -14.89 -3.50
N GLU A 236 -7.76 -14.03 -3.15
CA GLU A 236 -8.06 -13.72 -1.77
C GLU A 236 -8.64 -14.91 -0.99
N LYS A 237 -9.09 -15.98 -1.67
CA LYS A 237 -9.63 -17.18 -1.02
C LYS A 237 -8.56 -18.11 -0.48
N GLU A 238 -7.34 -18.09 -1.04
CA GLU A 238 -6.22 -18.91 -0.55
C GLU A 238 -5.57 -18.31 0.70
N LEU A 239 -5.63 -16.98 0.84
CA LEU A 239 -4.94 -16.25 1.90
C LEU A 239 -5.29 -16.67 3.34
N PRO A 240 -6.56 -16.95 3.72
CA PRO A 240 -6.87 -17.41 5.07
C PRO A 240 -6.23 -18.75 5.43
N GLU A 241 -6.17 -19.69 4.48
CA GLU A 241 -5.56 -21.00 4.71
C GLU A 241 -4.02 -20.88 4.69
N ALA A 242 -3.45 -20.04 3.82
CA ALA A 242 -2.04 -19.71 3.84
C ALA A 242 -1.62 -19.12 5.20
N MET A 243 -2.39 -18.14 5.70
CA MET A 243 -2.16 -17.54 7.02
C MET A 243 -2.18 -18.58 8.15
N LYS A 244 -3.13 -19.53 8.13
CA LYS A 244 -3.23 -20.58 9.17
C LYS A 244 -2.08 -21.58 9.12
N SER A 245 -1.43 -21.75 7.98
CA SER A 245 -0.29 -22.67 7.83
C SER A 245 1.02 -22.11 8.35
N VAL A 246 1.14 -20.79 8.50
CA VAL A 246 2.34 -20.15 9.05
C VAL A 246 2.34 -20.26 10.56
N VAL A 247 3.44 -20.75 11.12
CA VAL A 247 3.66 -20.84 12.56
C VAL A 247 4.31 -19.53 13.03
N SER A 248 3.69 -18.87 14.00
CA SER A 248 4.18 -17.60 14.54
C SER A 248 3.78 -17.41 16.00
N GLU A 249 4.28 -16.33 16.59
CA GLU A 249 3.74 -15.77 17.83
C GLU A 249 2.25 -15.43 17.69
N LYS A 250 1.56 -15.29 18.82
CA LYS A 250 0.09 -15.18 18.85
C LYS A 250 -0.44 -13.99 18.04
N ILE A 251 -1.19 -14.29 16.99
CA ILE A 251 -1.94 -13.32 16.19
C ILE A 251 -3.18 -12.87 16.97
N LYS A 252 -3.41 -11.56 17.05
CA LYS A 252 -4.57 -10.99 17.77
C LYS A 252 -5.67 -10.51 16.84
N ARG A 253 -5.30 -10.11 15.64
CA ARG A 253 -6.19 -9.60 14.60
C ARG A 253 -5.55 -9.83 13.23
N TRP A 254 -6.38 -9.86 12.21
CA TRP A 254 -5.95 -9.90 10.82
C TRP A 254 -7.02 -9.29 9.92
N LEU A 255 -6.60 -8.78 8.76
CA LEU A 255 -7.47 -8.20 7.74
C LEU A 255 -6.94 -8.57 6.36
N ILE A 256 -7.85 -8.75 5.40
CA ILE A 256 -7.53 -8.92 3.98
C ILE A 256 -7.81 -7.61 3.25
N PHE A 257 -6.89 -7.19 2.40
CA PHE A 257 -7.02 -5.99 1.58
C PHE A 257 -6.95 -6.33 0.09
N GLU A 258 -7.73 -5.63 -0.73
CA GLU A 258 -7.51 -5.51 -2.18
C GLU A 258 -6.44 -4.44 -2.42
N THR A 259 -5.44 -4.72 -3.25
CA THR A 259 -4.25 -3.86 -3.37
C THR A 259 -3.78 -3.71 -4.82
N ASN A 260 -3.04 -2.64 -5.07
CA ASN A 260 -2.28 -2.41 -6.31
C ASN A 260 -0.80 -2.86 -6.18
N GLN A 261 -0.47 -3.72 -5.22
CA GLN A 261 0.88 -4.24 -5.07
C GLN A 261 1.14 -5.30 -6.14
N GLY A 262 2.35 -5.32 -6.71
CA GLY A 262 2.71 -6.28 -7.75
C GLY A 262 2.11 -5.99 -9.13
N THR A 263 1.50 -4.83 -9.36
CA THR A 263 0.79 -4.50 -10.62
C THR A 263 1.50 -3.47 -11.50
N ASP A 264 2.64 -2.94 -11.07
CA ASP A 264 3.42 -1.92 -11.80
C ASP A 264 2.65 -0.64 -12.18
N GLU A 265 1.52 -0.32 -11.51
CA GLU A 265 0.68 0.85 -11.88
C GLU A 265 1.42 2.20 -11.77
N HIS A 266 2.50 2.25 -10.98
CA HIS A 266 3.40 3.40 -10.81
C HIS A 266 4.36 3.64 -12.00
N LEU A 267 4.58 2.64 -12.85
CA LEU A 267 5.50 2.72 -13.98
C LEU A 267 4.92 3.49 -15.16
N GLN A 268 5.78 4.24 -15.86
CA GLN A 268 5.40 5.08 -17.00
C GLN A 268 6.41 4.94 -18.13
N LYS A 269 5.96 4.57 -19.33
CA LYS A 269 6.84 4.57 -20.51
C LYS A 269 7.23 6.01 -20.87
N LYS A 270 8.53 6.28 -20.98
CA LYS A 270 9.07 7.60 -21.33
C LYS A 270 10.30 7.48 -22.23
N LYS A 271 10.64 8.57 -22.91
CA LYS A 271 11.97 8.77 -23.48
C LYS A 271 12.92 9.29 -22.40
N ILE A 272 14.22 9.08 -22.57
CA ILE A 272 15.21 9.47 -21.57
C ILE A 272 15.14 10.97 -21.25
N GLY A 273 15.08 11.84 -22.27
CA GLY A 273 14.99 13.28 -22.08
C GLY A 273 13.72 13.79 -21.38
N ASP A 274 12.67 12.97 -21.28
CA ASP A 274 11.37 13.36 -20.67
C ASP A 274 11.24 12.91 -19.20
N VAL A 275 12.24 12.20 -18.67
CA VAL A 275 12.24 11.68 -17.30
C VAL A 275 12.43 12.83 -16.32
N LYS A 276 11.57 12.91 -15.31
CA LYS A 276 11.66 13.92 -14.24
C LYS A 276 11.96 13.26 -12.90
N PRO A 277 12.56 13.99 -11.95
CA PRO A 277 12.71 13.52 -10.58
C PRO A 277 11.37 13.07 -9.99
N TYR A 278 11.44 12.07 -9.11
CA TYR A 278 10.29 11.49 -8.40
C TYR A 278 9.30 10.70 -9.26
N GLU A 279 9.66 10.33 -10.48
CA GLU A 279 8.88 9.42 -11.33
C GLU A 279 9.49 8.02 -11.32
N SER A 280 8.66 7.01 -11.58
CA SER A 280 9.12 5.66 -11.93
C SER A 280 8.80 5.42 -13.40
N VAL A 281 9.81 5.02 -14.16
CA VAL A 281 9.74 5.02 -15.63
C VAL A 281 10.16 3.68 -16.21
N ILE A 282 9.63 3.38 -17.39
CA ILE A 282 10.10 2.32 -18.26
C ILE A 282 10.78 3.02 -19.44
N VAL A 283 12.10 2.84 -19.58
CA VAL A 283 12.89 3.45 -20.65
C VAL A 283 13.64 2.38 -21.42
N THR A 284 13.77 2.57 -22.74
CA THR A 284 14.51 1.63 -23.60
C THR A 284 15.64 2.37 -24.28
N GLY A 285 16.87 1.86 -24.13
CA GLY A 285 18.06 2.50 -24.66
C GLY A 285 19.17 1.50 -24.92
N LYS A 286 20.29 2.00 -25.44
CA LYS A 286 21.54 1.23 -25.54
C LYS A 286 22.44 1.58 -24.39
N VAL A 287 23.12 0.58 -23.82
CA VAL A 287 24.18 0.80 -22.82
C VAL A 287 25.29 1.61 -23.47
N CYS A 288 25.54 2.83 -22.96
CA CYS A 288 26.54 3.74 -23.50
C CYS A 288 27.79 3.87 -22.62
N SER A 289 27.65 3.66 -21.31
CA SER A 289 28.77 3.49 -20.36
C SER A 289 28.71 2.09 -19.73
N GLU A 290 29.87 1.43 -19.61
CA GLU A 290 29.92 0.09 -19.03
C GLU A 290 29.67 0.10 -17.52
N PRO A 291 29.08 -0.97 -16.96
CA PRO A 291 28.82 -1.07 -15.53
C PRO A 291 30.10 -0.93 -14.68
N ARG A 292 30.13 0.06 -13.80
CA ARG A 292 31.19 0.26 -12.80
C ARG A 292 30.66 0.06 -11.39
N THR A 293 31.46 -0.55 -10.52
CA THR A 293 31.13 -0.67 -9.10
C THR A 293 31.67 0.56 -8.36
N ILE A 294 30.84 1.20 -7.55
CA ILE A 294 31.22 2.33 -6.68
C ILE A 294 31.29 1.89 -5.21
N GLU A 295 31.77 2.78 -4.35
CA GLU A 295 31.80 2.58 -2.89
C GLU A 295 30.42 2.14 -2.36
N GLY A 296 30.40 1.24 -1.37
CA GLY A 296 29.17 0.59 -0.89
C GLY A 296 28.68 -0.57 -1.77
N GLY A 297 29.35 -0.84 -2.91
CA GLY A 297 29.06 -1.99 -3.77
C GLY A 297 27.90 -1.78 -4.75
N HIS A 298 27.46 -0.54 -4.96
CA HIS A 298 26.46 -0.21 -5.98
C HIS A 298 27.07 -0.34 -7.38
N VAL A 299 26.27 -0.72 -8.37
CA VAL A 299 26.69 -0.82 -9.77
C VAL A 299 25.98 0.26 -10.57
N ILE A 300 26.74 1.09 -11.29
CA ILE A 300 26.24 2.22 -12.07
C ILE A 300 26.61 2.00 -13.54
N PHE A 301 25.68 2.29 -14.45
CA PHE A 301 25.88 2.32 -15.90
C PHE A 301 24.95 3.37 -16.52
N SER A 302 25.11 3.70 -17.80
CA SER A 302 24.25 4.66 -18.50
C SER A 302 23.53 4.04 -19.69
N LEU A 303 22.31 4.48 -19.92
CA LEU A 303 21.54 4.22 -21.14
C LEU A 303 21.45 5.45 -22.01
N CYS A 304 21.44 5.23 -23.32
CA CYS A 304 21.31 6.28 -24.32
C CYS A 304 20.25 5.94 -25.38
N ASP A 305 19.39 6.91 -25.70
CA ASP A 305 18.39 6.88 -26.80
C ASP A 305 18.50 8.11 -27.73
N GLY A 306 19.55 8.91 -27.55
CA GLY A 306 19.73 10.26 -28.08
C GLY A 306 20.14 11.20 -26.93
N GLU A 307 19.51 11.02 -25.78
CA GLU A 307 19.89 11.59 -24.48
C GLU A 307 20.49 10.49 -23.58
N GLU A 308 21.20 10.87 -22.52
CA GLU A 308 21.83 9.94 -21.56
C GLU A 308 21.12 9.95 -20.20
N ILE A 309 20.93 8.76 -19.61
CA ILE A 309 20.46 8.60 -18.22
C ILE A 309 21.32 7.61 -17.45
N GLU A 310 21.67 7.98 -16.22
CA GLU A 310 22.36 7.10 -15.29
C GLU A 310 21.37 6.09 -14.67
N CYS A 311 21.75 4.82 -14.69
CA CYS A 311 21.03 3.70 -14.12
C CYS A 311 21.86 3.09 -12.99
N ALA A 312 21.19 2.67 -11.90
CA ALA A 312 21.85 2.12 -10.73
C ALA A 312 21.20 0.82 -10.26
N ALA A 313 22.03 -0.19 -9.98
CA ALA A 313 21.68 -1.36 -9.19
C ALA A 313 22.34 -1.27 -7.81
N TYR A 314 21.55 -0.87 -6.81
CA TYR A 314 22.06 -0.62 -5.46
C TYR A 314 22.44 -1.92 -4.72
N GLU A 315 23.31 -1.81 -3.70
CA GLU A 315 23.74 -2.91 -2.83
C GLU A 315 22.60 -3.84 -2.38
N PRO A 316 21.43 -3.34 -1.93
CA PRO A 316 20.35 -4.19 -1.44
C PRO A 316 19.76 -5.14 -2.48
N THR A 317 20.04 -4.95 -3.78
CA THR A 317 19.60 -5.86 -4.86
C THR A 317 20.42 -7.15 -4.96
N LYS A 318 21.46 -7.30 -4.11
CA LYS A 318 22.25 -8.54 -3.94
C LYS A 318 22.73 -9.14 -5.27
N ASN A 319 22.32 -10.36 -5.58
CA ASN A 319 22.72 -11.15 -6.76
C ASN A 319 22.32 -10.49 -8.08
N PHE A 320 21.30 -9.61 -8.11
CA PHE A 320 20.92 -8.87 -9.32
C PHE A 320 22.09 -8.05 -9.90
N ARG A 321 22.94 -7.48 -9.04
CA ARG A 321 24.14 -6.73 -9.46
C ARG A 321 25.10 -7.57 -10.30
N ALA A 322 25.16 -8.89 -10.09
CA ALA A 322 26.01 -9.77 -10.89
C ALA A 322 25.52 -9.90 -12.33
N LEU A 323 24.21 -9.79 -12.58
CA LEU A 323 23.65 -9.71 -13.93
C LEU A 323 23.96 -8.36 -14.58
N VAL A 324 23.76 -7.26 -13.83
CA VAL A 324 24.02 -5.91 -14.34
C VAL A 324 25.49 -5.73 -14.74
N ARG A 325 26.46 -6.31 -14.01
CA ARG A 325 27.90 -6.29 -14.37
C ARG A 325 28.23 -6.97 -15.71
N LYS A 326 27.34 -7.82 -16.23
CA LYS A 326 27.55 -8.50 -17.52
C LYS A 326 27.19 -7.64 -18.72
N LEU A 327 26.49 -6.52 -18.52
CA LEU A 327 26.16 -5.60 -19.61
C LEU A 327 27.43 -5.06 -20.27
N ARG A 328 27.34 -4.83 -21.57
CA ARG A 328 28.40 -4.28 -22.43
C ARG A 328 27.87 -3.12 -23.22
N LYS A 329 28.78 -2.23 -23.62
CA LYS A 329 28.45 -1.10 -24.47
C LYS A 329 27.80 -1.59 -25.77
N GLY A 330 26.65 -1.00 -26.12
CA GLY A 330 25.86 -1.37 -27.30
C GLY A 330 24.69 -2.30 -27.02
N ASP A 331 24.64 -2.96 -25.86
CA ASP A 331 23.50 -3.79 -25.46
C ASP A 331 22.21 -2.95 -25.44
N LYS A 332 21.17 -3.42 -26.12
CA LYS A 332 19.86 -2.77 -26.13
C LYS A 332 18.99 -3.39 -25.04
N ILE A 333 18.61 -2.60 -24.05
CA ILE A 333 17.80 -3.07 -22.91
C ILE A 333 16.66 -2.12 -22.60
N THR A 334 15.68 -2.63 -21.85
CA THR A 334 14.62 -1.87 -21.21
C THR A 334 14.81 -1.97 -19.71
N VAL A 335 14.79 -0.83 -19.02
CA VAL A 335 14.87 -0.74 -17.55
C VAL A 335 13.61 -0.11 -16.99
#